data_AF-A0A060ZGV0-F1
#
_entry.id   AF-A0A060ZGV0-F1
#
_cell.length_a   1.000
_cell.length_b   1.000
_cell.length_c   1.000
_cell.angle_alpha   90.00
_cell.angle_beta   90.00
_cell.angle_gamma   90.00
#
_symmetry.space_group_name_H-M   'P 1'
#
loop_
_entity.id
_entity.type
_entity.pdbx_description
1 polymer ?
#
loop_
_entity_poly.entity_id
_entity_poly.type
_entity_poly.pdbx_seq_one_letter_code
_entity_poly.pdbx_strand_id
1 'polypeptide(L)'
;MPKVAIICGSGLGGLADLLENSVAFPYKDIPHFPQSTVSGHAGNLVFGELQGKACVCMQGRFHYYEGYSIAMVTYPVRVSTLLGVETLIVTNAAGGLNPKFNVGDIMLIRDHINMPGLAGINPLRGHNDDR
;
A
#
# COMPACT_ATOMS: atom_id res chain seq x y z
N MET A 1 2.03 -0.34 18.99
CA MET A 1 2.28 0.47 17.77
C MET A 1 2.88 -0.44 16.70
N PRO A 2 2.41 -0.38 15.44
CA PRO A 2 2.89 -1.26 14.38
C PRO A 2 4.36 -0.96 14.03
N LYS A 3 5.10 -2.01 13.67
CA LYS A 3 6.49 -1.90 13.18
C LYS A 3 6.60 -2.13 11.67
N VAL A 4 5.62 -2.83 11.11
CA VAL A 4 5.54 -3.15 9.69
C VAL A 4 4.23 -2.62 9.11
N ALA A 5 4.29 -1.96 7.96
CA ALA A 5 3.12 -1.67 7.14
C ALA A 5 3.10 -2.59 5.92
N ILE A 6 1.93 -3.14 5.59
CA ILE A 6 1.74 -4.01 4.43
C ILE A 6 0.68 -3.39 3.52
N ILE A 7 1.03 -3.11 2.27
CA ILE A 7 0.07 -2.65 1.26
C ILE A 7 -0.41 -3.83 0.44
N CYS A 8 -1.68 -4.22 0.63
CA CYS A 8 -2.30 -5.33 -0.08
C CYS A 8 -2.79 -4.87 -1.45
N GLY A 9 -2.21 -5.42 -2.51
CA GLY A 9 -2.65 -5.20 -3.89
C GLY A 9 -3.91 -5.98 -4.27
N SER A 10 -4.32 -5.86 -5.53
CA SER A 10 -5.47 -6.57 -6.09
C SER A 10 -5.35 -8.09 -5.89
N GLY A 11 -6.40 -8.70 -5.34
CA GLY A 11 -6.42 -10.13 -5.02
C GLY A 11 -5.64 -10.55 -3.77
N LEU A 12 -4.97 -9.61 -3.08
CA LEU A 12 -4.11 -9.89 -1.92
C LEU A 12 -4.70 -9.34 -0.61
N GLY A 13 -5.95 -8.87 -0.64
CA GLY A 13 -6.66 -8.36 0.55
C GLY A 13 -6.77 -9.37 1.69
N GLY A 14 -6.77 -10.67 1.38
CA GLY A 14 -6.81 -11.75 2.36
C GLY A 14 -5.62 -11.80 3.31
N LEU A 15 -4.51 -11.12 3.00
CA LEU A 15 -3.38 -10.97 3.94
C LEU A 15 -3.78 -10.23 5.23
N ALA A 16 -4.72 -9.29 5.14
CA ALA A 16 -5.21 -8.57 6.32
C ALA A 16 -6.08 -9.48 7.22
N ASP A 17 -6.73 -10.49 6.64
CA ASP A 17 -7.60 -11.43 7.37
C ASP A 17 -6.79 -12.44 8.21
N LEU A 18 -5.48 -12.54 7.96
CA LEU A 18 -4.54 -13.36 8.74
C LEU A 18 -4.04 -12.67 10.01
N LEU A 19 -4.39 -11.39 10.22
CA LEU A 19 -3.98 -10.67 11.42
C LEU A 19 -4.73 -11.16 12.65
N GLU A 20 -3.97 -11.48 13.69
CA GLU A 20 -4.49 -11.79 15.01
C GLU A 20 -4.77 -10.49 15.79
N ASN A 21 -5.73 -10.54 16.72
CA ASN A 21 -6.14 -9.39 17.55
C ASN A 21 -6.46 -8.12 16.73
N SER A 22 -7.08 -8.32 15.56
CA SER A 22 -7.19 -7.26 14.57
C SER A 22 -8.25 -6.21 14.89
N VAL A 23 -7.95 -4.95 14.57
CA VAL A 23 -8.92 -3.83 14.57
C VAL A 23 -8.89 -3.17 13.20
N ALA A 24 -10.05 -3.09 12.55
CA ALA A 24 -10.20 -2.51 11.21
C ALA A 24 -10.83 -1.11 11.28
N PHE A 25 -10.25 -0.17 10.54
CA PHE A 25 -10.76 1.19 10.36
C PHE A 25 -11.10 1.42 8.89
N PRO A 26 -12.37 1.65 8.52
CA PRO A 26 -12.73 2.00 7.16
C PRO A 26 -12.06 3.31 6.75
N TYR A 27 -11.49 3.38 5.54
CA TYR A 27 -10.79 4.58 5.05
C TYR A 27 -11.67 5.84 5.08
N LYS A 28 -12.97 5.68 4.81
CA LYS A 28 -13.96 6.77 4.85
C LYS A 28 -14.09 7.43 6.23
N ASP A 29 -13.76 6.71 7.30
CA ASP A 29 -13.89 7.18 8.69
C ASP A 29 -12.55 7.74 9.21
N ILE A 30 -11.46 7.64 8.42
CA ILE A 30 -10.15 8.19 8.75
C ILE A 30 -10.02 9.58 8.08
N PRO A 31 -9.77 10.65 8.85
CA PRO A 31 -9.61 11.99 8.29
C PRO A 31 -8.56 12.04 7.17
N HIS A 32 -8.92 12.69 6.06
CA HIS A 32 -8.06 12.92 4.90
C HIS A 32 -7.63 11.66 4.11
N PHE A 33 -8.08 10.46 4.49
CA PHE A 33 -7.80 9.26 3.70
C PHE A 33 -8.59 9.27 2.38
N PRO A 34 -7.95 8.86 1.27
CA PRO A 34 -8.68 8.62 0.03
C PRO A 34 -9.64 7.43 0.19
N GLN A 35 -10.62 7.34 -0.70
CA GLN A 35 -11.49 6.16 -0.81
C GLN A 35 -10.96 5.24 -1.89
N SER A 36 -11.12 3.93 -1.72
CA SER A 36 -10.80 2.98 -2.77
C SER A 36 -12.03 2.76 -3.64
N THR A 37 -11.92 2.94 -4.96
CA THR A 37 -13.05 2.76 -5.88
C THR A 37 -12.93 1.49 -6.73
N VAL A 38 -11.76 0.86 -6.71
CA VAL A 38 -11.45 -0.35 -7.47
C VAL A 38 -12.07 -1.58 -6.84
N SER A 39 -12.68 -2.43 -7.67
CA SER A 39 -13.24 -3.71 -7.23
C SER A 39 -12.19 -4.60 -6.57
N GLY A 40 -12.55 -5.28 -5.48
CA GLY A 40 -11.66 -6.13 -4.70
C GLY A 40 -10.76 -5.39 -3.70
N HIS A 41 -10.89 -4.06 -3.58
CA HIS A 41 -10.23 -3.28 -2.55
C HIS A 41 -11.26 -2.89 -1.47
N ALA A 42 -11.24 -3.59 -0.33
CA ALA A 42 -12.22 -3.43 0.73
C ALA A 42 -12.22 -2.02 1.37
N GLY A 43 -11.07 -1.35 1.36
CA GLY A 43 -10.95 0.04 1.82
C GLY A 43 -10.83 0.17 3.34
N ASN A 44 -10.03 -0.70 3.97
CA ASN A 44 -9.80 -0.69 5.41
C ASN A 44 -8.32 -0.58 5.77
N LEU A 45 -8.01 0.14 6.84
CA LEU A 45 -6.72 0.11 7.53
C LEU A 45 -6.84 -0.85 8.73
N VAL A 46 -6.17 -2.00 8.66
CA VAL A 46 -6.31 -3.08 9.64
C VAL A 46 -5.05 -3.18 10.48
N PHE A 47 -5.17 -2.93 11.77
CA PHE A 47 -4.10 -3.13 12.75
C PHE A 47 -4.21 -4.52 13.35
N GLY A 48 -3.10 -5.14 13.71
CA GLY A 48 -3.10 -6.44 14.40
C GLY A 48 -1.69 -7.03 14.48
N GLU A 49 -1.62 -8.32 14.72
CA GLU A 49 -0.36 -9.05 14.77
C GLU A 49 -0.28 -10.12 13.69
N LEU A 50 0.84 -10.19 12.97
CA LEU A 50 1.12 -11.27 12.04
C LEU A 50 2.33 -12.05 12.57
N GLN A 51 2.12 -13.31 12.96
CA GLN A 51 3.17 -14.16 13.56
C GLN A 51 3.90 -13.45 14.73
N GLY A 52 3.12 -12.81 15.63
CA GLY A 52 3.64 -12.07 16.79
C GLY A 52 4.35 -10.75 16.46
N LYS A 53 4.23 -10.23 15.23
CA LYS A 53 4.74 -8.91 14.84
C LYS A 53 3.59 -7.93 14.67
N ALA A 54 3.66 -6.80 15.38
CA ALA A 54 2.68 -5.73 15.25
C ALA A 54 2.73 -5.09 13.86
N CYS A 55 1.60 -5.17 13.14
CA CYS A 55 1.47 -4.78 11.75
C CYS A 55 0.30 -3.81 11.55
N VAL A 56 0.37 -3.03 10.47
CA VAL A 56 -0.77 -2.33 9.89
C VAL A 56 -0.89 -2.70 8.42
N CYS A 57 -2.06 -3.20 8.02
CA CYS A 57 -2.35 -3.63 6.66
C CYS A 57 -3.31 -2.65 5.99
N MET A 58 -2.96 -2.20 4.79
CA MET A 58 -3.89 -1.52 3.90
C MET A 58 -4.64 -2.57 3.08
N GLN A 59 -5.89 -2.86 3.44
CA GLN A 59 -6.74 -3.81 2.75
C GLN A 59 -7.36 -3.14 1.50
N GLY A 60 -6.54 -3.08 0.46
CA GLY A 60 -6.77 -2.27 -0.73
C GLY A 60 -5.95 -0.98 -0.68
N ARG A 61 -5.55 -0.51 -1.86
CA ARG A 61 -4.77 0.72 -2.06
C ARG A 61 -5.45 1.64 -3.08
N PHE A 62 -4.91 2.84 -3.19
CA PHE A 62 -5.31 3.85 -4.17
C PHE A 62 -4.40 3.79 -5.38
N HIS A 63 -4.95 4.14 -6.53
CA HIS A 63 -4.21 4.19 -7.78
C HIS A 63 -4.32 5.56 -8.43
N TYR A 64 -3.27 5.93 -9.13
CA TYR A 64 -3.22 7.17 -9.89
C TYR A 64 -4.30 7.24 -10.98
N TYR A 65 -4.63 6.10 -11.60
CA TYR A 65 -5.67 6.04 -12.64
C TYR A 65 -7.09 6.30 -12.10
N GLU A 66 -7.31 6.26 -10.78
CA GLU A 66 -8.60 6.63 -10.16
C GLU A 66 -8.80 8.16 -10.12
N GLY A 67 -7.81 8.95 -10.60
CA GLY A 67 -7.85 10.41 -10.63
C GLY A 67 -7.23 11.08 -9.40
N TYR A 68 -6.71 10.31 -8.45
CA TYR A 68 -6.00 10.84 -7.30
C TYR A 68 -4.64 11.43 -7.70
N SER A 69 -4.23 12.52 -7.05
CA SER A 69 -2.85 12.99 -7.15
C SER A 69 -1.89 11.92 -6.62
N ILE A 70 -0.68 11.85 -7.18
CA ILE A 70 0.31 10.85 -6.74
C ILE A 70 0.70 11.03 -5.25
N ALA A 71 0.63 12.27 -4.75
CA ALA A 71 0.83 12.56 -3.32
C ALA A 71 -0.29 11.96 -2.44
N MET A 72 -1.56 12.00 -2.88
CA MET A 72 -2.68 11.35 -2.17
C MET A 72 -2.54 9.82 -2.22
N VAL A 73 -2.13 9.25 -3.35
CA VAL A 73 -1.87 7.80 -3.48
C VAL A 73 -0.85 7.32 -2.44
N THR A 74 0.21 8.11 -2.23
CA THR A 74 1.28 7.76 -1.27
C THR A 74 1.04 8.26 0.15
N TYR A 75 -0.03 9.00 0.42
CA TYR A 75 -0.31 9.61 1.73
C TYR A 75 -0.26 8.60 2.91
N PRO A 76 -0.82 7.39 2.80
CA PRO A 76 -0.78 6.40 3.90
C PRO A 76 0.63 5.97 4.31
N VAL A 77 1.64 6.12 3.44
CA VAL A 77 3.04 5.81 3.78
C VAL A 77 3.59 6.81 4.80
N ARG A 78 3.24 8.11 4.65
CA ARG A 78 3.61 9.15 5.63
C ARG A 78 2.90 8.90 6.96
N VAL A 79 1.60 8.54 6.92
CA VAL A 79 0.85 8.16 8.12
C VAL A 79 1.48 6.96 8.82
N SER A 80 1.88 5.92 8.07
CA SER A 80 2.56 4.74 8.61
C SER A 80 3.87 5.12 9.30
N THR A 81 4.65 6.02 8.72
CA THR A 81 5.89 6.53 9.30
C THR A 81 5.62 7.23 10.64
N LEU A 82 4.61 8.10 10.69
CA LEU A 82 4.20 8.79 11.93
C LEU A 82 3.63 7.84 13.00
N LEU A 83 3.12 6.67 12.60
CA LEU A 83 2.71 5.60 13.52
C LEU A 83 3.89 4.76 14.05
N GLY A 84 5.12 5.05 13.62
CA GLY A 84 6.34 4.36 14.06
C GLY A 84 6.67 3.08 13.27
N VAL A 85 6.12 2.95 12.06
CA VAL A 85 6.50 1.87 11.12
C VAL A 85 7.91 2.10 10.61
N GLU A 86 8.71 1.03 10.61
CA GLU A 86 10.11 1.04 10.16
C GLU A 86 10.29 0.24 8.86
N THR A 87 9.34 -0.64 8.53
CA THR A 87 9.39 -1.49 7.33
C THR A 87 8.09 -1.41 6.55
N LEU A 88 8.19 -1.13 5.26
CA LEU A 88 7.06 -1.15 4.34
C LEU A 88 7.18 -2.35 3.39
N ILE A 89 6.16 -3.20 3.38
CA ILE A 89 6.00 -4.29 2.42
C ILE A 89 4.92 -3.89 1.43
N VAL A 90 5.25 -3.87 0.14
CA VAL A 90 4.30 -3.56 -0.93
C VAL A 90 4.05 -4.80 -1.76
N THR A 91 2.78 -5.07 -2.06
CA THR A 91 2.36 -6.19 -2.90
C THR A 91 1.53 -5.68 -4.07
N ASN A 92 1.58 -6.34 -5.23
CA ASN A 92 0.74 -6.02 -6.36
C ASN A 92 0.56 -7.24 -7.27
N ALA A 93 -0.49 -7.20 -8.09
CA ALA A 93 -0.59 -8.05 -9.26
C ALA A 93 0.07 -7.35 -10.45
N ALA A 94 0.83 -8.11 -11.25
CA ALA A 94 1.52 -7.62 -12.43
C ALA A 94 1.45 -8.63 -13.58
N GLY A 95 1.53 -8.12 -14.82
CA GLY A 95 1.75 -8.96 -16.00
C GLY A 95 3.23 -9.33 -16.11
N GLY A 96 3.53 -10.63 -16.22
CA GLY A 96 4.89 -11.12 -16.42
C GLY A 96 5.39 -10.86 -17.85
N LEU A 97 6.42 -10.02 -17.99
CA LEU A 97 7.08 -9.79 -19.29
C LEU A 97 8.24 -10.75 -19.54
N ASN A 98 8.82 -11.32 -18.49
CA ASN A 98 9.84 -12.34 -18.62
C ASN A 98 9.17 -13.66 -19.03
N PRO A 99 9.52 -14.26 -20.18
CA PRO A 99 8.85 -15.47 -20.69
C PRO A 99 9.05 -16.71 -19.81
N LYS A 100 9.92 -16.63 -18.79
CA LYS A 100 10.10 -17.69 -17.79
C LYS A 100 9.08 -17.63 -16.65
N PHE A 101 8.34 -16.53 -16.51
CA PHE A 101 7.34 -16.39 -15.47
C PHE A 101 6.02 -17.04 -15.87
N ASN A 102 5.35 -17.63 -14.89
CA ASN A 102 4.05 -18.26 -15.02
C ASN A 102 3.02 -17.53 -14.16
N VAL A 103 1.73 -17.73 -14.48
CA VAL A 103 0.64 -17.25 -13.64
C VAL A 103 0.74 -17.88 -12.25
N GLY A 104 0.71 -17.05 -11.21
CA GLY A 104 0.83 -17.49 -9.82
C GLY A 104 2.24 -17.38 -9.23
N ASP A 105 3.25 -17.11 -10.06
CA ASP A 105 4.61 -16.91 -9.56
C ASP A 105 4.71 -15.67 -8.67
N ILE A 106 5.44 -15.79 -7.56
CA ILE A 106 5.84 -14.65 -6.73
C ILE A 106 7.19 -14.15 -7.22
N MET A 107 7.23 -12.89 -7.65
CA MET A 107 8.42 -12.21 -8.13
C MET A 107 8.85 -11.13 -7.14
N LEU A 108 10.09 -11.20 -6.68
CA LEU A 108 10.67 -10.18 -5.81
C LEU A 108 11.06 -8.96 -6.64
N ILE A 109 10.49 -7.80 -6.31
CA ILE A 109 10.87 -6.53 -6.91
C ILE A 109 12.24 -6.14 -6.38
N ARG A 110 13.28 -6.40 -7.17
CA ARG A 110 14.64 -5.94 -6.89
C ARG A 110 14.81 -4.46 -7.20
N ASP A 111 14.13 -3.98 -8.25
CA ASP A 111 14.24 -2.61 -8.75
C ASP A 111 13.00 -2.24 -9.59
N HIS A 112 12.85 -0.96 -9.96
CA HIS A 112 11.74 -0.48 -10.78
C HIS A 112 12.16 0.63 -11.77
N ILE A 113 11.42 0.76 -12.88
CA ILE A 113 11.54 1.89 -13.82
C ILE A 113 10.31 2.79 -13.64
N ASN A 114 10.51 4.02 -13.17
CA ASN A 114 9.43 4.96 -12.91
C ASN A 114 9.12 5.85 -14.13
N MET A 115 8.44 5.30 -15.13
CA MET A 115 8.07 6.07 -16.34
C MET A 115 7.26 7.34 -16.05
N PRO A 116 6.23 7.34 -15.16
CA PRO A 116 5.55 8.57 -14.76
C PRO A 116 6.48 9.60 -14.11
N GLY A 117 7.40 9.13 -13.26
CA GLY A 117 8.40 9.97 -12.60
C GLY A 117 9.32 10.68 -13.59
N LEU A 118 9.76 9.99 -14.66
CA LEU A 118 10.55 10.59 -15.73
C LEU A 118 9.80 11.70 -16.48
N ALA A 119 8.46 11.63 -16.50
CA ALA A 119 7.59 12.67 -17.05
C ALA A 119 7.17 13.75 -16.03
N GLY A 120 7.75 13.75 -14.82
CA GLY A 120 7.49 14.74 -13.77
C GLY A 120 6.32 14.43 -12.83
N ILE A 121 5.73 13.23 -12.93
CA ILE A 121 4.69 12.74 -12.01
C ILE A 121 5.39 11.97 -10.88
N ASN A 122 5.81 12.69 -9.84
CA ASN A 122 6.54 12.12 -8.70
C ASN A 122 5.89 12.57 -7.37
N PRO A 123 5.69 11.68 -6.38
CA PRO A 123 5.11 12.03 -5.08
C PRO A 123 5.93 13.03 -4.25
N LEU A 124 7.20 13.25 -4.63
CA LEU A 124 8.10 14.22 -3.99
C LEU A 124 8.11 15.59 -4.70
N ARG A 125 7.32 15.76 -5.77
CA ARG A 125 7.20 17.07 -6.43
C ARG A 125 6.50 18.05 -5.49
N GLY A 126 7.14 19.18 -5.21
CA GLY A 126 6.63 20.25 -4.34
C GLY A 126 7.70 20.72 -3.36
N HIS A 127 7.28 21.47 -2.34
CA HIS A 127 8.16 21.83 -1.23
C HIS A 127 8.52 20.58 -0.42
N ASN A 128 9.80 20.42 -0.12
CA ASN A 128 10.26 19.41 0.83
C ASN A 128 9.89 19.84 2.25
N ASP A 129 9.52 18.86 3.07
CA ASP A 129 9.37 19.03 4.51
C ASP A 129 10.61 18.42 5.16
N ASP A 130 11.31 19.18 6.00
CA ASP A 130 12.61 18.78 6.57
C ASP A 130 12.48 17.85 7.79
N ARG A 131 11.25 17.56 8.21
CA ARG A 131 10.95 16.68 9.35
C ARG A 131 11.09 15.19 9.01
#